data_AF-A0A497RBV6-F1
#
_entry.id   AF-A0A497RBV6-F1
#
_cell.length_a   1.000
_cell.length_b   1.000
_cell.length_c   1.000
_cell.angle_alpha   90.00
_cell.angle_beta   90.00
_cell.angle_gamma   90.00
#
_symmetry.space_group_name_H-M   'P 1'
#
loop_
_entity.id
_entity.type
_entity.pdbx_description
1 polymer ?
#
loop_
_entity_poly.entity_id
_entity_poly.type
_entity_poly.pdbx_seq_one_letter_code
_entity_poly.pdbx_strand_id
1 'polypeptide(L)'
;MVDMKRVFASLLVRVYAEEFNTSNLLGEILLNVDDENVWTTFFEILKDNNIHMCMIQGVVELLGYNIDEFRESTLQKMGIKEFEFSEEFIAGIIQEVLKWERYAYNFYSHLLKFMTEYVEGELETEKAEKIKRVIIIV
;
A
#
# COMPACT_ATOMS: atom_id res chain seq x y z
N MET A 1 -6.14 -16.38 23.10
CA MET A 1 -6.51 -16.49 21.68
C MET A 1 -5.80 -15.38 20.95
N VAL A 2 -5.24 -15.64 19.76
CA VAL A 2 -4.66 -14.58 18.93
C VAL A 2 -5.81 -13.83 18.27
N ASP A 3 -5.82 -12.50 18.36
CA ASP A 3 -6.81 -11.65 17.70
C ASP A 3 -6.49 -11.58 16.20
N MET A 4 -7.24 -12.35 15.40
CA MET A 4 -6.99 -12.44 13.96
C MET A 4 -7.33 -11.14 13.22
N LYS A 5 -8.28 -10.34 13.73
CA LYS A 5 -8.55 -9.00 13.20
C LYS A 5 -7.36 -8.08 13.40
N ARG A 6 -6.70 -8.15 14.56
CA ARG A 6 -5.48 -7.35 14.81
C ARG A 6 -4.31 -7.80 13.94
N VAL A 7 -4.14 -9.11 13.72
CA VAL A 7 -3.11 -9.62 12.80
C VAL A 7 -3.39 -9.15 11.37
N PHE A 8 -4.63 -9.26 10.91
CA PHE A 8 -5.06 -8.78 9.60
C PHE A 8 -4.85 -7.27 9.43
N ALA A 9 -5.24 -6.46 10.43
CA ALA A 9 -4.98 -5.03 10.44
C ALA A 9 -3.48 -4.72 10.39
N SER A 10 -2.64 -5.43 11.15
CA SER A 10 -1.18 -5.26 11.10
C SER A 10 -0.60 -5.56 9.72
N LEU A 11 -1.08 -6.60 9.04
CA LEU A 11 -0.67 -6.91 7.66
C LEU A 11 -1.10 -5.80 6.68
N LEU A 12 -2.30 -5.23 6.86
CA LEU A 12 -2.74 -4.08 6.07
C LEU A 12 -1.88 -2.83 6.32
N VAL A 13 -1.54 -2.53 7.57
CA VAL A 13 -0.69 -1.37 7.89
C VAL A 13 0.73 -1.54 7.36
N ARG A 14 1.22 -2.78 7.26
CA ARG A 14 2.48 -3.04 6.56
C ARG A 14 2.43 -2.56 5.11
N VAL A 15 1.37 -2.91 4.38
CA VAL A 15 1.25 -2.51 2.97
C VAL A 15 1.03 -1.00 2.86
N TYR A 16 0.26 -0.39 3.76
CA TYR A 16 0.16 1.07 3.83
C TYR A 16 1.54 1.75 3.92
N ALA A 17 2.45 1.21 4.75
CA ALA A 17 3.80 1.77 4.86
C ALA A 17 4.61 1.59 3.58
N GLU A 18 4.38 0.51 2.83
CA GLU A 18 5.01 0.28 1.52
C GLU A 18 4.45 1.25 0.47
N GLU A 19 3.12 1.43 0.38
CA GLU A 19 2.46 2.42 -0.47
C GLU A 19 2.98 3.86 -0.22
N PHE A 20 3.16 4.21 1.06
CA PHE A 20 3.75 5.48 1.47
C PHE A 20 5.19 5.64 0.98
N ASN A 21 6.02 4.61 1.15
CA ASN A 21 7.41 4.64 0.71
C ASN A 21 7.53 4.74 -0.81
N THR A 22 6.69 4.02 -1.56
CA THR A 22 6.60 4.15 -3.03
C THR A 22 6.19 5.57 -3.41
N SER A 23 5.18 6.12 -2.73
CA SER A 23 4.70 7.48 -2.99
C SER A 23 5.79 8.53 -2.81
N ASN A 24 6.64 8.39 -1.78
CA ASN A 24 7.79 9.28 -1.59
C ASN A 24 8.81 9.14 -2.72
N LEU A 25 9.15 7.90 -3.11
CA LEU A 25 10.07 7.66 -4.22
C LEU A 25 9.54 8.26 -5.53
N LEU A 26 8.26 8.05 -5.83
CA LEU A 26 7.60 8.62 -7.01
C LEU A 26 7.60 10.15 -6.96
N GLY A 27 7.37 10.76 -5.79
CA GLY A 27 7.49 12.20 -5.60
C GLY A 27 8.87 12.74 -5.98
N GLU A 28 9.95 12.06 -5.55
CA GLU A 28 11.31 12.43 -5.93
C GLU A 28 11.56 12.29 -7.44
N ILE A 29 11.02 11.26 -8.09
CA ILE A 29 11.11 11.11 -9.56
C ILE A 29 10.43 12.27 -10.28
N LEU A 30 9.22 12.62 -9.87
CA LEU A 30 8.44 13.68 -10.50
C LEU A 30 9.10 15.06 -10.40
N LEU A 31 9.99 15.26 -9.42
CA LEU A 31 10.79 16.47 -9.29
C LEU A 31 11.99 16.53 -10.25
N ASN A 32 12.44 15.39 -10.77
CA ASN A 32 13.70 15.26 -11.50
C ASN A 32 13.53 14.75 -12.95
N VAL A 33 12.30 14.51 -13.40
CA VAL A 33 12.00 14.04 -14.77
C VAL A 33 11.28 15.12 -15.56
N ASP A 34 11.86 15.50 -16.70
CA ASP A 34 11.30 16.51 -17.62
C ASP A 34 10.45 15.89 -18.75
N ASP A 35 10.54 14.58 -19.00
CA ASP A 35 9.72 13.91 -20.02
C ASP A 35 8.26 13.82 -19.57
N GLU A 36 7.36 14.51 -20.28
CA GLU A 36 5.94 14.63 -19.94
C GLU A 36 5.20 13.28 -19.89
N ASN A 37 5.56 12.33 -20.76
CA ASN A 37 4.89 11.02 -20.78
C ASN A 37 5.32 10.17 -19.58
N VAL A 38 6.62 10.18 -19.26
CA VAL A 38 7.17 9.49 -18.10
C VAL A 38 6.63 10.12 -16.82
N TRP A 39 6.61 11.45 -16.75
CA TRP A 39 6.07 12.20 -15.62
C TRP A 39 4.59 11.86 -15.38
N THR A 40 3.76 11.92 -16.43
CA THR A 40 2.33 11.60 -16.35
C THR A 40 2.10 10.16 -15.86
N THR A 41 2.91 9.21 -16.34
CA THR A 41 2.81 7.80 -15.92
C THR A 41 3.11 7.65 -14.43
N PHE A 42 4.19 8.24 -13.93
CA PHE A 42 4.51 8.17 -12.50
C PHE A 42 3.52 8.93 -11.63
N PHE A 43 2.94 10.02 -12.13
CA PHE A 43 1.90 10.76 -11.42
C PHE A 43 0.63 9.92 -11.22
N GLU A 44 0.22 9.16 -12.25
CA GLU A 44 -0.93 8.26 -12.15
C GLU A 44 -0.68 7.15 -11.13
N ILE A 45 0.52 6.55 -11.10
CA ILE A 45 0.90 5.55 -10.08
C ILE A 45 0.89 6.17 -8.68
N LEU A 46 1.44 7.38 -8.52
CA LEU A 46 1.43 8.08 -7.24
C LEU A 46 0.01 8.33 -6.74
N LYS A 47 -0.90 8.74 -7.63
CA LYS A 47 -2.32 8.94 -7.32
C LYS A 47 -2.96 7.63 -6.85
N ASP A 48 -2.72 6.53 -7.54
CA ASP A 48 -3.27 5.22 -7.19
C ASP A 48 -2.79 4.75 -5.81
N ASN A 49 -1.49 4.89 -5.51
CA ASN A 49 -0.95 4.57 -4.19
C ASN A 49 -1.60 5.39 -3.07
N ASN A 50 -1.89 6.67 -3.32
CA ASN A 50 -2.59 7.51 -2.35
C ASN A 50 -4.04 7.06 -2.12
N ILE A 51 -4.73 6.64 -3.17
CA ILE A 51 -6.07 6.04 -3.07
C ILE A 51 -6.00 4.75 -2.25
N HIS A 52 -5.03 3.88 -2.53
CA HIS A 52 -4.81 2.63 -1.80
C HIS A 52 -4.55 2.88 -0.31
N MET A 53 -3.70 3.85 0.04
CA MET A 53 -3.46 4.25 1.44
C MET A 53 -4.76 4.67 2.14
N CYS A 54 -5.60 5.48 1.49
CA CYS A 54 -6.89 5.91 2.05
C CYS A 54 -7.85 4.73 2.25
N MET A 55 -7.89 3.81 1.29
CA MET A 55 -8.68 2.59 1.35
C MET A 55 -8.25 1.68 2.50
N ILE A 56 -6.94 1.44 2.63
CA ILE A 56 -6.36 0.64 3.71
C ILE A 56 -6.68 1.25 5.07
N GLN A 57 -6.48 2.56 5.23
CA GLN A 57 -6.82 3.26 6.47
C GLN A 57 -8.29 3.07 6.82
N GLY A 58 -9.19 3.23 5.85
CA GLY A 58 -10.62 3.00 6.04
C GLY A 58 -10.95 1.55 6.48
N VAL A 59 -10.24 0.54 5.97
CA VAL A 59 -10.41 -0.85 6.41
C VAL A 59 -9.92 -1.05 7.84
N VAL A 60 -8.77 -0.48 8.21
CA VAL A 60 -8.22 -0.56 9.57
C VAL A 60 -9.18 0.09 10.58
N GLU A 61 -9.75 1.23 10.23
CA GLU A 61 -10.79 1.91 11.03
C GLU A 61 -12.06 1.07 11.17
N LEU A 62 -12.52 0.42 10.09
CA LEU A 62 -13.69 -0.48 10.11
C LEU A 62 -13.48 -1.70 11.02
N LEU A 63 -12.23 -2.15 11.18
CA LEU A 63 -11.85 -3.21 12.11
C LEU A 63 -11.78 -2.72 13.57
N GLY A 64 -11.90 -1.41 13.80
CA GLY A 64 -11.89 -0.79 15.12
C GLY A 64 -10.50 -0.46 15.65
N TYR A 65 -9.50 -0.32 14.78
CA TYR A 65 -8.13 0.07 15.16
C TYR A 65 -7.75 1.42 14.53
N ASN A 66 -6.73 2.06 15.10
CA ASN A 66 -6.06 3.21 14.47
C ASN A 66 -4.73 2.75 13.87
N ILE A 67 -4.44 3.19 12.63
CA ILE A 67 -3.21 2.86 11.91
C ILE A 67 -1.93 3.24 12.68
N ASP A 68 -1.97 4.33 13.45
CA ASP A 68 -0.84 4.83 14.24
C ASP A 68 -0.48 3.92 15.43
N GLU A 69 -1.36 2.98 15.79
CA GLU A 69 -1.13 2.02 16.89
C GLU A 69 -0.21 0.85 16.49
N PHE A 70 0.04 0.69 15.19
CA PHE A 70 0.85 -0.39 14.64
C PHE A 70 2.29 0.04 14.50
N ARG A 71 3.24 -0.84 14.85
CA ARG A 71 4.68 -0.54 14.72
C ARG A 71 5.08 -0.34 13.27
N GLU A 72 4.37 -1.00 12.37
CA GLU A 72 4.53 -0.92 10.93
C GLU A 72 4.33 0.51 10.41
N SER A 73 3.50 1.33 11.06
CA SER A 73 3.37 2.77 10.72
C SER A 73 4.68 3.55 10.91
N THR A 74 5.58 3.08 11.79
CA THR A 74 6.88 3.72 12.00
C THR A 74 7.89 3.45 10.89
N LEU A 75 7.65 2.45 10.03
CA LEU A 75 8.47 2.18 8.84
C LEU A 75 8.40 3.32 7.81
N GLN A 76 7.38 4.18 7.90
CA GLN A 76 7.25 5.42 7.12
C GLN A 76 8.39 6.43 7.39
N LYS A 77 9.21 6.23 8.43
CA LYS A 77 10.26 7.17 8.86
C LYS A 77 11.65 6.84 8.31
N MET A 78 11.80 5.83 7.45
CA MET A 78 13.10 5.56 6.83
C MET A 78 13.35 6.56 5.69
N GLY A 79 14.29 7.47 5.96
CA GLY A 79 14.51 8.69 5.19
C GLY A 79 14.72 8.49 3.69
N ILE A 80 14.29 9.52 2.96
CA ILE A 80 14.55 9.73 1.53
C ILE A 80 16.05 9.59 1.32
N LYS A 81 16.47 8.53 0.61
CA LYS A 81 17.84 8.45 0.11
C LYS A 81 17.99 9.54 -0.95
N GLU A 82 19.03 10.36 -0.86
CA GLU A 82 19.40 11.21 -1.98
C GLU A 82 19.73 10.29 -3.16
N PHE A 83 18.98 10.45 -4.26
CA PHE A 83 19.18 9.68 -5.48
C PHE A 83 19.88 10.55 -6.52
N GLU A 84 20.92 10.03 -7.15
CA GLU A 84 21.49 10.63 -8.35
C GLU A 84 20.63 10.22 -9.55
N PHE A 85 19.80 11.14 -10.05
CA PHE A 85 18.89 10.88 -11.16
C PHE A 85 19.63 10.87 -12.49
N SER A 86 19.65 9.70 -13.14
CA SER A 86 20.10 9.49 -14.53
C SER A 86 19.02 8.77 -15.34
N GLU A 87 19.12 8.75 -16.68
CA GLU A 87 18.15 7.99 -17.51
C GLU A 87 18.16 6.48 -17.20
N GLU A 88 19.34 5.90 -16.95
CA GLU A 88 19.48 4.51 -16.52
C GLU A 88 18.83 4.26 -15.15
N PHE A 89 18.88 5.26 -14.28
CA PHE A 89 18.22 5.24 -12.98
C PHE A 89 16.69 5.24 -13.13
N ILE A 90 16.12 6.03 -14.04
CA ILE A 90 14.67 6.04 -14.32
C ILE A 90 14.21 4.65 -14.80
N ALA A 91 14.90 4.05 -15.76
CA ALA A 91 14.56 2.71 -16.25
C ALA A 91 14.65 1.66 -15.13
N GLY A 92 15.68 1.77 -14.27
CA GLY A 92 15.82 0.95 -13.07
C GLY A 92 14.64 1.09 -12.11
N ILE A 93 14.20 2.32 -11.85
CA ILE A 93 13.05 2.56 -10.96
C ILE A 93 11.75 2.01 -11.55
N ILE A 94 11.51 2.15 -12.86
CA ILE A 94 10.30 1.56 -13.48
C ILE A 94 10.27 0.05 -13.21
N GLN A 95 11.41 -0.64 -13.32
CA GLN A 95 11.49 -2.06 -13.00
C GLN A 95 11.24 -2.35 -11.52
N GLU A 96 11.74 -1.53 -10.62
CA GLU A 96 11.48 -1.69 -9.18
C GLU A 96 10.01 -1.43 -8.83
N VAL A 97 9.40 -0.37 -9.36
CA VAL A 97 7.95 -0.09 -9.21
C VAL A 97 7.13 -1.27 -9.72
N LEU A 98 7.43 -1.81 -10.90
CA LEU A 98 6.72 -2.99 -11.43
C LEU A 98 6.87 -4.24 -10.54
N LYS A 99 8.03 -4.43 -9.88
CA LYS A 99 8.21 -5.53 -8.92
C LYS A 99 7.35 -5.30 -7.68
N TRP A 100 7.24 -4.06 -7.22
CA TRP A 100 6.42 -3.69 -6.07
C TRP A 100 4.94 -3.88 -6.37
N GLU A 101 4.45 -3.42 -7.52
CA GLU A 101 3.07 -3.67 -7.98
C GLU A 101 2.73 -5.16 -8.02
N ARG A 102 3.65 -5.98 -8.57
CA ARG A 102 3.47 -7.43 -8.61
C ARG A 102 3.47 -8.05 -7.22
N TYR A 103 4.31 -7.56 -6.33
CA TYR A 103 4.33 -7.99 -4.94
C TYR A 103 3.01 -7.64 -4.25
N ALA A 104 2.54 -6.40 -4.38
CA ALA A 104 1.31 -5.88 -3.78
C ALA A 104 0.10 -6.71 -4.24
N TYR A 105 -0.05 -6.93 -5.54
CA TYR A 105 -1.11 -7.79 -6.10
C TYR A 105 -1.16 -9.19 -5.47
N ASN A 106 0.01 -9.85 -5.36
CA ASN A 106 0.11 -11.16 -4.73
C ASN A 106 -0.23 -11.08 -3.24
N PHE A 107 0.24 -10.04 -2.56
CA PHE A 107 -0.01 -9.84 -1.14
C PHE A 107 -1.50 -9.62 -0.84
N TYR A 108 -2.18 -8.75 -1.61
CA TYR A 108 -3.63 -8.53 -1.49
C TYR A 108 -4.44 -9.80 -1.78
N SER A 109 -4.01 -10.60 -2.76
CA SER A 109 -4.61 -11.91 -3.03
C SER A 109 -4.51 -12.87 -1.84
N HIS A 110 -3.39 -12.83 -1.11
CA HIS A 110 -3.21 -13.61 0.12
C HIS A 110 -3.97 -13.02 1.31
N LEU A 111 -4.05 -11.68 1.43
CA LEU A 111 -4.86 -11.00 2.43
C LEU A 111 -6.35 -11.32 2.28
N LEU A 112 -6.88 -11.36 1.05
CA LEU A 112 -8.28 -11.69 0.81
C LEU A 112 -8.62 -13.11 1.27
N LYS A 113 -7.72 -14.07 1.01
CA LYS A 113 -7.84 -15.45 1.51
C LYS A 113 -7.80 -15.47 3.04
N PHE A 114 -6.83 -14.77 3.64
CA PHE A 114 -6.72 -14.67 5.09
C PHE A 114 -7.99 -14.09 5.72
N MET A 115 -8.54 -13.03 5.12
CA MET A 115 -9.80 -12.41 5.57
C MET A 115 -10.91 -13.47 5.59
N THR A 116 -11.13 -14.12 4.44
CA THR A 116 -12.22 -15.10 4.25
C THR A 116 -12.10 -16.29 5.21
N GLU A 117 -10.89 -16.78 5.43
CA GLU A 117 -10.64 -17.96 6.25
C GLU A 117 -10.65 -17.69 7.76
N TYR A 118 -10.12 -16.55 8.21
CA TYR A 118 -9.82 -16.33 9.63
C TYR A 118 -10.51 -15.13 10.26
N VAL A 119 -10.99 -14.17 9.47
CA VAL A 119 -11.48 -12.87 9.98
C VAL A 119 -12.97 -12.70 9.77
N GLU A 120 -13.50 -13.18 8.65
CA GLU A 120 -14.90 -12.94 8.24
C GLU A 120 -15.92 -13.37 9.30
N GLY A 121 -15.70 -14.51 9.95
CA GLY A 121 -16.59 -15.04 10.99
C GLY A 121 -16.66 -14.20 12.26
N GLU A 122 -15.75 -13.25 12.45
CA GLU A 122 -15.70 -12.34 13.61
C GLU A 122 -16.35 -10.96 13.33
N LEU A 123 -16.90 -10.76 12.13
CA LEU A 123 -17.43 -9.48 11.66
C LEU A 123 -18.91 -9.57 11.32
N GLU A 124 -19.61 -8.43 11.41
CA GLU A 124 -20.93 -8.28 10.80
C GLU A 124 -20.81 -8.43 9.29
N THR A 125 -21.75 -9.15 8.66
CA THR A 125 -21.71 -9.47 7.22
C THR A 125 -21.49 -8.24 6.33
N GLU A 126 -22.17 -7.12 6.64
CA GLU A 126 -22.00 -5.88 5.87
C GLU A 126 -20.58 -5.31 5.96
N LYS A 127 -19.96 -5.36 7.15
CA LYS A 127 -18.57 -4.92 7.36
C LYS A 127 -17.60 -5.82 6.61
N ALA A 128 -17.79 -7.14 6.71
CA ALA A 128 -16.97 -8.12 5.99
C ALA A 128 -17.03 -7.90 4.47
N GLU A 129 -18.23 -7.70 3.90
CA GLU A 129 -18.40 -7.41 2.48
C GLU A 129 -17.74 -6.11 2.05
N LYS A 130 -17.86 -5.05 2.85
CA LYS A 130 -17.21 -3.77 2.58
C LYS A 130 -15.68 -3.91 2.55
N ILE A 131 -15.12 -4.63 3.50
CA ILE A 131 -13.67 -4.87 3.59
C ILE A 131 -13.17 -5.69 2.39
N LYS A 132 -13.86 -6.79 2.03
CA LYS A 132 -13.49 -7.62 0.88
C LYS A 132 -13.50 -6.84 -0.44
N ARG A 133 -14.51 -5.98 -0.65
CA ARG A 133 -14.56 -5.13 -1.85
C ARG A 133 -13.38 -4.18 -1.96
N VAL A 134 -12.94 -3.62 -0.85
CA VAL A 134 -11.76 -2.75 -0.84
C VAL A 134 -10.52 -3.54 -1.25
N ILE A 135 -10.25 -4.69 -0.62
CA ILE A 135 -9.05 -5.51 -0.91
C ILE A 135 -8.99 -6.01 -2.36
N ILE A 136 -10.13 -6.13 -3.05
CA ILE A 136 -10.18 -6.55 -4.46
C ILE A 136 -9.79 -5.39 -5.41
N ILE A 137 -10.05 -4.16 -5.00
CA ILE A 137 -9.83 -2.96 -5.82
C ILE A 137 -8.42 -2.41 -5.63
N VAL A 138 -7.84 -2.62 -4.44
CA VAL A 138 -6.43 -2.38 -4.14
C VAL A 138 -5.58 -3.50 -4.75
#